data_AF-A0A543FVW2-F1
#
_entry.id   AF-A0A543FVW2-F1
#
_cell.length_a   1.000
_cell.length_b   1.000
_cell.length_c   1.000
_cell.angle_alpha   90.00
_cell.angle_beta   90.00
_cell.angle_gamma   90.00
#
_symmetry.space_group_name_H-M   'P 1'
#
loop_
_entity.id
_entity.type
_entity.pdbx_description
1 polymer ?
#
loop_
_entity_poly.entity_id
_entity_poly.type
_entity_poly.pdbx_seq_one_letter_code
_entity_poly.pdbx_strand_id
1 'polypeptide(L)'
;MTLTEDLVLLLLDPGSGRAVVDSTSLDRAIGGALLLDLATRERITADGNGARARLSVAVAASTGDPLLDAALARLDKPLRAQRAVERLARGTRKPVLERLAEQGHVRRGSSRLLGLLPVTTWTPGDAAKELRARVAAVLLDGAQPDQHLAMLISLVHAVKAEHKVVDGPRRQLRARAAEVADGEWAGQAVRKAVQAVQTSVMAAVVASSVAAGSSSGS
;
A
#
# COMPACT_ATOMS: atom_id res chain seq x y z
N MET A 1 12.73 5.14 1.60
CA MET A 1 11.43 4.86 2.24
C MET A 1 10.98 3.46 1.90
N THR A 2 10.15 2.87 2.74
CA THR A 2 9.47 1.59 2.48
C THR A 2 8.30 1.78 1.51
N LEU A 3 7.83 0.69 0.90
CA LEU A 3 6.64 0.73 0.05
C LEU A 3 5.40 1.17 0.86
N THR A 4 5.37 0.77 2.13
CA THR A 4 4.31 1.14 3.08
C THR A 4 4.27 2.65 3.35
N GLU A 5 5.44 3.27 3.57
CA GLU A 5 5.56 4.72 3.75
C GLU A 5 5.11 5.47 2.50
N ASP A 6 5.62 5.07 1.32
CA ASP A 6 5.26 5.68 0.03
C ASP A 6 3.76 5.57 -0.28
N LEU A 7 3.16 4.41 0.00
CA LEU A 7 1.73 4.20 -0.19
C LEU A 7 0.89 5.12 0.70
N VAL A 8 1.21 5.21 1.99
CA VAL A 8 0.48 6.10 2.90
C VAL A 8 0.62 7.54 2.43
N LEU A 9 1.82 7.95 2.02
CA LEU A 9 2.07 9.30 1.54
C LEU A 9 1.23 9.65 0.29
N LEU A 10 1.12 8.72 -0.67
CA LEU A 10 0.26 8.90 -1.85
C LEU A 10 -1.24 8.91 -1.53
N LEU A 11 -1.67 8.19 -0.50
CA LEU A 11 -3.07 8.12 -0.11
C LEU A 11 -3.50 9.26 0.81
N LEU A 12 -2.62 10.21 1.14
CA LEU A 12 -2.97 11.45 1.84
C LEU A 12 -3.27 12.57 0.85
N ASP A 13 -4.44 13.18 0.99
CA ASP A 13 -4.86 14.36 0.26
C ASP A 13 -3.92 15.56 0.60
N PRO A 14 -3.30 16.22 -0.39
CA PRO A 14 -2.35 17.31 -0.14
C PRO A 14 -2.96 18.51 0.58
N GLY A 15 -4.24 18.83 0.33
CA GLY A 15 -4.90 19.99 0.93
C GLY A 15 -5.34 19.74 2.38
N SER A 16 -6.08 18.66 2.60
CA SER A 16 -6.70 18.35 3.90
C SER A 16 -5.84 17.48 4.81
N GLY A 17 -4.84 16.77 4.27
CA GLY A 17 -4.05 15.79 5.02
C GLY A 17 -4.86 14.56 5.47
N ARG A 18 -6.02 14.31 4.85
CA ARG A 18 -6.89 13.15 5.11
C ARG A 18 -6.63 12.05 4.10
N ALA A 19 -6.97 10.82 4.45
CA ALA A 19 -6.92 9.71 3.50
C ALA A 19 -7.92 9.94 2.34
N VAL A 20 -7.49 9.67 1.10
CA VAL A 20 -8.34 9.76 -0.10
C VAL A 20 -9.22 8.52 -0.30
N VAL A 21 -8.98 7.45 0.45
CA VAL A 21 -9.79 6.22 0.49
C VAL A 21 -10.40 6.03 1.88
N ASP A 22 -11.40 5.15 1.98
CA ASP A 22 -12.01 4.81 3.27
C ASP A 22 -11.00 4.13 4.21
N SER A 23 -11.34 4.11 5.51
CA SER A 23 -10.44 3.60 6.54
C SER A 23 -10.09 2.12 6.34
N THR A 24 -11.06 1.30 5.94
CA THR A 24 -10.82 -0.13 5.74
C THR A 24 -9.86 -0.34 4.58
N SER A 25 -10.12 0.29 3.43
CA SER A 25 -9.23 0.20 2.27
C SER A 25 -7.81 0.68 2.59
N LEU A 26 -7.65 1.81 3.29
CA LEU A 26 -6.33 2.29 3.71
C LEU A 26 -5.60 1.27 4.59
N ASP A 27 -6.25 0.74 5.63
CA ASP A 27 -5.60 -0.20 6.55
C ASP A 27 -5.22 -1.51 5.84
N ARG A 28 -6.07 -2.01 4.94
CA ARG A 28 -5.74 -3.20 4.14
C ARG A 28 -4.60 -2.95 3.17
N ALA A 29 -4.56 -1.77 2.54
CA ALA A 29 -3.47 -1.41 1.64
C ALA A 29 -2.14 -1.31 2.40
N ILE A 30 -2.13 -0.73 3.62
CA ILE A 30 -0.97 -0.73 4.52
C ILE A 30 -0.55 -2.16 4.87
N GLY A 31 -1.49 -3.01 5.28
CA GLY A 31 -1.20 -4.41 5.57
C GLY A 31 -0.60 -5.16 4.38
N GLY A 32 -1.07 -4.88 3.16
CA GLY A 32 -0.52 -5.42 1.94
C GLY A 32 0.88 -4.89 1.62
N ALA A 33 1.10 -3.58 1.75
CA ALA A 33 2.41 -2.96 1.51
C ALA A 33 3.50 -3.53 2.43
N LEU A 34 3.18 -3.78 3.71
CA LEU A 34 4.11 -4.41 4.66
C LEU A 34 4.53 -5.81 4.20
N LEU A 35 3.60 -6.60 3.65
CA LEU A 35 3.92 -7.93 3.11
C LEU A 35 4.85 -7.82 1.90
N LEU A 36 4.66 -6.83 1.03
CA LEU A 36 5.55 -6.61 -0.11
C LEU A 36 6.94 -6.11 0.33
N ASP A 37 6.99 -5.21 1.30
CA ASP A 37 8.25 -4.76 1.93
C ASP A 37 9.02 -5.93 2.56
N LEU A 38 8.32 -6.91 3.15
CA LEU A 38 8.92 -8.12 3.69
C LEU A 38 9.36 -9.10 2.58
N ALA A 39 8.56 -9.25 1.52
CA ALA A 39 8.87 -10.14 0.41
C ALA A 39 10.08 -9.66 -0.40
N THR A 40 10.18 -8.36 -0.66
CA THR A 40 11.34 -7.73 -1.33
C THR A 40 12.63 -7.90 -0.54
N ARG A 41 12.53 -8.02 0.79
CA ARG A 41 13.64 -8.38 1.70
C ARG A 41 13.77 -9.88 1.91
N GLU A 42 13.09 -10.71 1.12
CA GLU A 42 13.15 -12.18 1.17
C GLU A 42 12.78 -12.78 2.55
N ARG A 43 12.00 -12.05 3.36
CA ARG A 43 11.60 -12.49 4.71
C ARG A 43 10.38 -13.40 4.71
N ILE A 44 9.53 -13.28 3.71
CA ILE A 44 8.34 -14.11 3.56
C ILE A 44 8.28 -14.72 2.16
N THR A 45 7.58 -15.84 2.04
CA THR A 45 7.26 -16.49 0.78
C THR A 45 5.77 -16.81 0.72
N ALA A 46 5.29 -17.11 -0.49
CA ALA A 46 3.92 -17.55 -0.73
C ALA A 46 3.92 -18.95 -1.33
N ASP A 47 3.02 -19.79 -0.84
CA ASP A 47 2.65 -21.06 -1.44
C ASP A 47 1.21 -20.99 -1.98
N GLY A 48 1.04 -21.42 -3.23
CA GLY A 48 -0.19 -21.25 -4.00
C GLY A 48 -0.35 -19.85 -4.63
N ASN A 49 -1.59 -19.51 -5.02
CA ASN A 49 -1.90 -18.26 -5.72
C ASN A 49 -3.17 -17.57 -5.19
N GLY A 50 -3.29 -16.28 -5.49
CA GLY A 50 -4.44 -15.45 -5.15
C GLY A 50 -4.66 -15.26 -3.64
N ALA A 51 -5.84 -14.76 -3.26
CA ALA A 51 -6.13 -14.36 -1.87
C ALA A 51 -6.08 -15.53 -0.85
N ARG A 52 -6.13 -16.77 -1.34
CA ARG A 52 -6.09 -18.00 -0.53
C ARG A 52 -4.69 -18.61 -0.38
N ALA A 53 -3.69 -18.08 -1.09
CA ALA A 53 -2.30 -18.48 -0.94
C ALA A 53 -1.86 -18.41 0.52
N ARG A 54 -0.98 -19.32 0.93
CA ARG A 54 -0.41 -19.33 2.28
C ARG A 54 0.91 -18.58 2.28
N LEU A 55 0.98 -17.53 3.09
CA LEU A 55 2.21 -16.80 3.38
C LEU A 55 2.89 -17.40 4.60
N SER A 56 4.19 -17.59 4.54
CA SER A 56 5.03 -18.07 5.64
C SER A 56 6.32 -17.24 5.74
N VAL A 57 6.87 -17.17 6.96
CA VAL A 57 8.19 -16.58 7.19
C VAL A 57 9.26 -17.51 6.61
N ALA A 58 10.06 -17.00 5.69
CA ALA A 58 11.19 -17.71 5.11
C ALA A 58 12.47 -17.49 5.93
N VAL A 59 12.68 -16.26 6.41
CA VAL A 59 13.84 -15.87 7.22
C VAL A 59 13.35 -15.00 8.37
N ALA A 60 13.60 -15.44 9.61
CA ALA A 60 13.15 -14.75 10.83
C ALA A 60 14.13 -13.67 11.34
N ALA A 61 15.27 -13.49 10.66
CA ALA A 61 16.25 -12.46 11.02
C ALA A 61 15.68 -11.04 10.82
N SER A 62 16.15 -10.10 11.64
CA SER A 62 15.79 -8.68 11.53
C SER A 62 15.96 -8.18 10.10
N THR A 63 15.05 -7.31 9.70
CA THR A 63 15.02 -6.60 8.42
C THR A 63 15.88 -5.34 8.44
N GLY A 64 16.38 -4.92 9.62
CA GLY A 64 17.00 -3.62 9.84
C GLY A 64 15.99 -2.46 9.91
N ASP A 65 14.70 -2.74 9.78
CA ASP A 65 13.63 -1.74 9.87
C ASP A 65 12.64 -2.10 11.00
N PRO A 66 12.51 -1.27 12.04
CA PRO A 66 11.64 -1.57 13.18
C PRO A 66 10.16 -1.78 12.82
N LEU A 67 9.64 -1.09 11.80
CA LEU A 67 8.25 -1.25 11.36
C LEU A 67 8.04 -2.63 10.75
N LEU A 68 9.00 -3.10 9.97
CA LEU A 68 8.94 -4.40 9.31
C LEU A 68 9.26 -5.55 10.26
N ASP A 69 10.16 -5.33 11.22
CA ASP A 69 10.43 -6.30 12.29
C ASP A 69 9.18 -6.53 13.15
N ALA A 70 8.46 -5.46 13.49
CA ALA A 70 7.17 -5.56 14.18
C ALA A 70 6.10 -6.27 13.34
N ALA A 71 6.08 -6.04 12.03
CA ALA A 71 5.18 -6.75 11.11
C ALA A 71 5.54 -8.24 11.00
N LEU A 72 6.83 -8.56 10.87
CA LEU A 72 7.34 -9.92 10.76
C LEU A 72 7.03 -10.74 12.01
N ALA A 73 7.21 -10.15 13.20
CA ALA A 73 6.87 -10.77 14.48
C ALA A 73 5.38 -11.17 14.61
N ARG A 74 4.48 -10.51 13.87
CA ARG A 74 3.04 -10.82 13.85
C ARG A 74 2.70 -11.96 12.90
N LEU A 75 3.64 -12.40 12.06
CA LEU A 75 3.50 -13.54 11.15
C LEU A 75 4.06 -14.83 11.77
N ASP A 76 3.66 -15.10 13.01
CA ASP A 76 4.10 -16.20 13.87
C ASP A 76 3.84 -17.62 13.33
N LYS A 77 2.98 -17.75 12.33
CA LYS A 77 2.64 -19.02 11.67
C LYS A 77 2.21 -18.77 10.23
N PRO A 78 2.17 -19.81 9.38
CA PRO A 78 1.62 -19.67 8.04
C PRO A 78 0.16 -19.19 8.05
N LEU A 79 -0.16 -18.18 7.25
CA LEU A 79 -1.49 -17.57 7.15
C LEU A 79 -1.95 -17.49 5.71
N ARG A 80 -3.27 -17.52 5.48
CA ARG A 80 -3.81 -17.09 4.18
C ARG A 80 -3.47 -15.62 3.94
N ALA A 81 -3.15 -15.24 2.71
CA ALA A 81 -2.78 -13.87 2.33
C ALA A 81 -3.80 -12.83 2.84
N GLN A 82 -5.10 -13.07 2.67
CA GLN A 82 -6.15 -12.22 3.22
C GLN A 82 -6.05 -12.02 4.73
N ARG A 83 -5.76 -13.10 5.47
CA ARG A 83 -5.65 -13.05 6.93
C ARG A 83 -4.35 -12.37 7.39
N ALA A 84 -3.27 -12.51 6.61
CA ALA A 84 -2.03 -11.80 6.86
C ALA A 84 -2.22 -10.29 6.67
N VAL A 85 -2.84 -9.86 5.57
CA VAL A 85 -3.20 -8.45 5.33
C VAL A 85 -4.04 -7.90 6.49
N GLU A 86 -5.10 -8.61 6.88
CA GLU A 86 -5.95 -8.26 8.03
C GLU A 86 -5.19 -8.09 9.32
N ARG A 87 -4.28 -9.02 9.56
CA ARG A 87 -3.49 -9.04 10.77
C ARG A 87 -2.58 -7.84 10.80
N LEU A 88 -1.86 -7.54 9.71
CA LEU A 88 -0.90 -6.43 9.66
C LEU A 88 -1.58 -5.05 9.53
N ALA A 89 -2.80 -4.99 9.01
CA ALA A 89 -3.60 -3.77 8.93
C ALA A 89 -3.89 -3.16 10.32
N ARG A 90 -4.16 -4.01 11.32
CA ARG A 90 -4.60 -3.57 12.65
C ARG A 90 -3.49 -2.80 13.38
N GLY A 91 -3.79 -1.57 13.79
CA GLY A 91 -2.91 -0.77 14.66
C GLY A 91 -1.66 -0.20 13.98
N THR A 92 -1.51 -0.33 12.66
CA THR A 92 -0.25 0.02 11.99
C THR A 92 -0.27 1.40 11.34
N ARG A 93 -1.45 1.92 10.98
CA ARG A 93 -1.58 3.24 10.33
C ARG A 93 -0.91 4.37 11.12
N LYS A 94 -1.20 4.46 12.42
CA LYS A 94 -0.67 5.53 13.27
C LYS A 94 0.87 5.46 13.37
N PRO A 95 1.48 4.30 13.69
CA PRO A 95 2.94 4.15 13.64
C PRO A 95 3.59 4.59 12.32
N VAL A 96 2.99 4.26 11.16
CA VAL A 96 3.52 4.67 9.85
C VAL A 96 3.47 6.20 9.69
N LEU A 97 2.36 6.83 10.06
CA LEU A 97 2.20 8.29 9.98
C LEU A 97 3.13 9.04 10.94
N GLU A 98 3.34 8.51 12.14
CA GLU A 98 4.27 9.07 13.11
C GLU A 98 5.71 9.01 12.59
N ARG A 99 6.12 7.87 12.04
CA ARG A 99 7.44 7.72 11.42
C ARG A 99 7.64 8.64 10.21
N LEU A 100 6.64 8.77 9.33
CA LEU A 100 6.68 9.72 8.21
C LEU A 100 6.85 11.17 8.70
N ALA A 101 6.28 11.51 9.85
CA ALA A 101 6.45 12.83 10.45
C ALA A 101 7.81 13.03 11.10
N GLU A 102 8.33 12.01 11.79
CA GLU A 102 9.70 12.00 12.34
C GLU A 102 10.76 12.18 11.24
N GLN A 103 10.53 11.60 10.07
CA GLN A 103 11.38 11.74 8.88
C GLN A 103 11.15 13.06 8.11
N GLY A 104 10.18 13.88 8.52
CA GLY A 104 9.87 15.15 7.87
C GLY A 104 9.11 15.05 6.53
N HIS A 105 8.64 13.86 6.14
CA HIS A 105 7.86 13.65 4.91
C HIS A 105 6.40 14.12 5.06
N VAL A 106 5.92 14.21 6.30
CA VAL A 106 4.57 14.64 6.64
C VAL A 106 4.62 15.61 7.80
N ARG A 107 3.84 16.69 7.75
CA ARG A 107 3.65 17.60 8.88
C ARG A 107 2.44 17.17 9.70
N ARG A 108 2.65 16.86 10.98
CA ARG A 108 1.58 16.63 11.95
C ARG A 108 0.90 17.95 12.30
N GLY A 109 -0.42 18.01 12.16
CA GLY A 109 -1.24 19.16 12.49
C GLY A 109 -2.49 18.78 13.27
N SER A 110 -3.30 19.78 13.58
CA SER A 110 -4.64 19.60 14.14
C SER A 110 -5.62 20.46 13.36
N SER A 111 -6.75 19.87 12.98
CA SER A 111 -7.93 20.57 12.44
C SER A 111 -9.12 20.32 13.35
N ARG A 112 -10.22 21.05 13.18
CA ARG A 112 -11.45 20.84 13.96
C ARG A 112 -12.58 20.36 13.07
N LEU A 113 -13.14 19.20 13.39
CA LEU A 113 -14.40 18.74 12.80
C LEU A 113 -15.56 19.53 13.42
N LEU A 114 -16.44 20.11 12.59
CA LEU A 114 -17.57 20.96 13.03
C LEU A 114 -17.16 22.09 14.00
N GLY A 115 -15.92 22.58 13.92
CA GLY A 115 -15.40 23.65 14.77
C GLY A 115 -15.06 23.26 16.22
N LEU A 116 -15.38 22.05 16.66
CA LEU A 116 -15.33 21.65 18.08
C LEU A 116 -14.44 20.43 18.36
N LEU A 117 -14.37 19.45 17.46
CA LEU A 117 -13.65 18.20 17.72
C LEU A 117 -12.26 18.24 17.07
N PRO A 118 -11.16 18.29 17.84
CA PRO A 118 -9.82 18.25 17.28
C PRO A 118 -9.56 16.90 16.61
N VAL A 119 -9.09 16.95 15.37
CA VAL A 119 -8.69 15.81 14.56
C VAL A 119 -7.25 16.01 14.15
N THR A 120 -6.42 14.99 14.32
CA THR A 120 -5.03 15.03 13.84
C THR A 120 -5.02 14.99 12.32
N THR A 121 -4.33 15.94 11.70
CA THR A 121 -4.10 15.99 10.26
C THR A 121 -2.65 15.67 9.94
N TRP A 122 -2.44 15.06 8.78
CA TRP A 122 -1.14 14.60 8.32
C TRP A 122 -0.92 15.18 6.93
N THR A 123 -0.32 16.37 6.86
CA THR A 123 -0.15 17.07 5.58
C THR A 123 1.12 16.58 4.89
N PRO A 124 1.03 15.95 3.70
CA PRO A 124 2.21 15.47 2.99
C PRO A 124 3.08 16.64 2.47
N GLY A 125 4.39 16.47 2.50
CA GLY A 125 5.38 17.43 1.99
C GLY A 125 5.83 17.15 0.54
N ASP A 126 6.97 17.71 0.15
CA ASP A 126 7.49 17.66 -1.23
C ASP A 126 7.78 16.23 -1.72
N ALA A 127 8.21 15.33 -0.84
CA ALA A 127 8.41 13.91 -1.18
C ALA A 127 7.15 13.27 -1.78
N ALA A 128 5.95 13.69 -1.32
CA ALA A 128 4.69 13.20 -1.87
C ALA A 128 4.43 13.74 -3.27
N LYS A 129 4.78 15.01 -3.51
CA LYS A 129 4.65 15.65 -4.82
C LYS A 129 5.57 14.99 -5.84
N GLU A 130 6.82 14.74 -5.48
CA GLU A 130 7.79 14.02 -6.32
C GLU A 130 7.33 12.59 -6.61
N LEU A 131 6.84 11.89 -5.59
CA LEU A 131 6.30 10.53 -5.76
C LEU A 131 5.07 10.51 -6.67
N ARG A 132 4.13 11.46 -6.52
CA ARG A 132 2.98 11.62 -7.42
C ARG A 132 3.41 11.90 -8.85
N ALA A 133 4.42 12.75 -9.06
CA ALA A 133 4.94 13.03 -10.39
C ALA A 133 5.54 11.78 -11.05
N ARG A 134 6.28 10.95 -10.30
CA ARG A 134 6.78 9.66 -10.79
C ARG A 134 5.65 8.69 -11.16
N VAL A 135 4.61 8.60 -10.33
CA VAL A 135 3.42 7.79 -10.65
C VAL A 135 2.70 8.33 -11.89
N ALA A 136 2.56 9.65 -12.00
CA ALA A 136 1.94 10.29 -13.16
C ALA A 136 2.70 9.99 -14.45
N ALA A 137 4.03 10.05 -14.43
CA ALA A 137 4.86 9.71 -15.60
C ALA A 137 4.61 8.28 -16.11
N VAL A 138 4.37 7.33 -15.22
CA VAL A 138 4.03 5.94 -15.62
C VAL A 138 2.59 5.84 -16.13
N LEU A 139 1.65 6.50 -15.45
CA LEU A 139 0.21 6.35 -15.73
C LEU A 139 -0.29 7.17 -16.92
N LEU A 140 0.35 8.30 -17.22
CA LEU A 140 -0.05 9.23 -18.27
C LEU A 140 0.92 9.22 -19.45
N ASP A 141 2.23 9.22 -19.17
CA ASP A 141 3.28 9.41 -20.19
C ASP A 141 3.89 8.10 -20.68
N GLY A 142 3.44 6.96 -20.12
CA GLY A 142 3.90 5.62 -20.54
C GLY A 142 5.32 5.27 -20.10
N ALA A 143 5.89 6.00 -19.14
CA ALA A 143 7.19 5.66 -18.58
C ALA A 143 7.18 4.22 -18.00
N GLN A 144 8.32 3.53 -18.10
CA GLN A 144 8.45 2.19 -17.55
C GLN A 144 8.72 2.27 -16.04
N PRO A 145 7.90 1.65 -15.18
CA PRO A 145 8.12 1.65 -13.75
C PRO A 145 9.26 0.71 -13.37
N ASP A 146 10.03 1.09 -12.35
CA ASP A 146 10.86 0.12 -11.63
C ASP A 146 9.98 -0.80 -10.76
N GLN A 147 10.61 -1.80 -10.14
CA GLN A 147 9.91 -2.76 -9.28
C GLN A 147 9.12 -2.07 -8.15
N HIS A 148 9.70 -1.07 -7.50
CA HIS A 148 9.09 -0.41 -6.35
C HIS A 148 7.86 0.40 -6.76
N LEU A 149 7.99 1.19 -7.82
CA LEU A 149 6.92 2.01 -8.36
C LEU A 149 5.78 1.16 -8.93
N ALA A 150 6.09 0.03 -9.55
CA ALA A 150 5.08 -0.89 -10.05
C ALA A 150 4.26 -1.56 -8.92
N MET A 151 4.91 -2.00 -7.85
CA MET A 151 4.22 -2.50 -6.65
C MET A 151 3.33 -1.41 -6.02
N LEU A 152 3.82 -0.18 -5.99
CA LEU A 152 3.07 0.96 -5.44
C LEU A 152 1.83 1.28 -6.27
N ILE A 153 1.97 1.33 -7.60
CA ILE A 153 0.85 1.52 -8.54
C ILE A 153 -0.16 0.36 -8.40
N SER A 154 0.32 -0.87 -8.26
CA SER A 154 -0.54 -2.05 -8.06
C SER A 154 -1.39 -1.92 -6.78
N LEU A 155 -0.80 -1.44 -5.68
CA LEU A 155 -1.53 -1.20 -4.42
C LEU A 155 -2.56 -0.07 -4.56
N VAL A 156 -2.20 1.03 -5.23
CA VAL A 156 -3.12 2.14 -5.52
C VAL A 156 -4.29 1.67 -6.38
N HIS A 157 -4.02 0.82 -7.38
CA HIS A 157 -5.04 0.20 -8.22
C HIS A 157 -5.96 -0.73 -7.43
N ALA A 158 -5.40 -1.55 -6.53
CA ALA A 158 -6.17 -2.48 -5.70
C ALA A 158 -7.22 -1.79 -4.80
N VAL A 159 -6.98 -0.53 -4.43
CA VAL A 159 -7.94 0.32 -3.69
C VAL A 159 -8.67 1.34 -4.56
N LYS A 160 -8.55 1.26 -5.89
CA LYS A 160 -9.24 2.11 -6.88
C LYS A 160 -9.00 3.61 -6.66
N ALA A 161 -7.77 3.98 -6.30
CA ALA A 161 -7.40 5.34 -5.92
C ALA A 161 -6.56 6.09 -6.98
N GLU A 162 -6.38 5.54 -8.17
CA GLU A 162 -5.51 6.08 -9.23
C GLU A 162 -5.85 7.54 -9.55
N HIS A 163 -7.12 7.80 -9.83
CA HIS A 163 -7.68 9.13 -10.12
C HIS A 163 -7.75 10.09 -8.91
N LYS A 164 -7.39 9.61 -7.72
CA LYS A 164 -7.22 10.44 -6.51
C LYS A 164 -5.75 10.71 -6.22
N VAL A 165 -4.86 9.95 -6.86
CA VAL A 165 -3.41 10.09 -6.73
C VAL A 165 -2.84 10.97 -7.83
N VAL A 166 -3.33 10.77 -9.05
CA VAL A 166 -2.93 11.48 -10.27
C VAL A 166 -4.18 12.09 -10.92
N ASP A 167 -4.08 13.36 -11.30
CA ASP A 167 -5.11 14.03 -12.09
C ASP A 167 -5.08 13.55 -13.54
N GLY A 168 -6.24 13.18 -14.09
CA GLY A 168 -6.34 12.75 -15.48
C GLY A 168 -7.59 11.93 -15.78
N PRO A 169 -7.77 11.47 -17.03
CA PRO A 169 -8.92 10.68 -17.42
C PRO A 169 -8.96 9.35 -16.67
N ARG A 170 -9.99 9.15 -15.83
CA ARG A 170 -10.14 7.97 -14.94
C ARG A 170 -9.97 6.63 -15.68
N ARG A 171 -10.50 6.53 -16.90
CA ARG A 171 -10.41 5.32 -17.73
C ARG A 171 -8.97 5.02 -18.14
N GLN A 172 -8.21 6.03 -18.53
CA GLN A 172 -6.81 5.90 -18.93
C GLN A 172 -5.95 5.50 -17.73
N LEU A 173 -6.05 6.24 -16.62
CA LEU A 173 -5.30 5.95 -15.38
C LEU A 173 -5.56 4.52 -14.89
N ARG A 174 -6.83 4.09 -14.88
CA ARG A 174 -7.20 2.74 -14.46
C ARG A 174 -6.67 1.67 -15.41
N ALA A 175 -6.75 1.89 -16.72
CA ALA A 175 -6.24 0.93 -17.71
C ALA A 175 -4.74 0.74 -17.57
N ARG A 176 -3.99 1.85 -17.51
CA ARG A 176 -2.54 1.80 -17.36
C ARG A 176 -2.09 1.20 -16.03
N ALA A 177 -2.78 1.52 -14.94
CA ALA A 177 -2.49 0.92 -13.64
C ALA A 177 -2.78 -0.59 -13.61
N ALA A 178 -3.80 -1.05 -14.35
CA ALA A 178 -4.11 -2.48 -14.49
C ALA A 178 -3.01 -3.22 -15.28
N GLU A 179 -2.54 -2.66 -16.40
CA GLU A 179 -1.41 -3.22 -17.16
C GLU A 179 -0.15 -3.38 -16.29
N VAL A 180 0.16 -2.36 -15.47
CA VAL A 180 1.25 -2.43 -14.49
C VAL A 180 0.95 -3.51 -13.44
N ALA A 181 -0.26 -3.60 -12.92
CA ALA A 181 -0.60 -4.61 -11.92
C ALA A 181 -0.52 -6.05 -12.44
N ASP A 182 -0.82 -6.27 -13.73
CA ASP A 182 -0.79 -7.58 -14.39
C ASP A 182 0.65 -8.08 -14.69
N GLY A 183 1.66 -7.22 -14.48
CA GLY A 183 3.04 -7.68 -14.35
C GLY A 183 3.94 -7.48 -15.56
N GLU A 184 3.58 -6.61 -16.52
CA GLU A 184 4.46 -6.26 -17.66
C GLU A 184 5.83 -5.70 -17.22
N TRP A 185 5.94 -5.21 -15.98
CA TRP A 185 7.18 -4.69 -15.38
C TRP A 185 8.06 -5.78 -14.72
N ALA A 186 7.56 -7.01 -14.53
CA ALA A 186 8.21 -8.00 -13.68
C ALA A 186 9.52 -8.57 -14.27
N GLY A 187 9.72 -8.48 -15.60
CA GLY A 187 10.98 -8.85 -16.29
C GLY A 187 11.60 -10.20 -15.86
N GLN A 188 12.90 -10.40 -16.13
CA GLN A 188 13.67 -11.53 -15.56
C GLN A 188 14.24 -11.22 -14.15
N ALA A 189 14.16 -9.97 -13.70
CA ALA A 189 14.86 -9.47 -12.51
C ALA A 189 14.07 -9.63 -11.20
N VAL A 190 12.73 -9.82 -11.25
CA VAL A 190 11.92 -10.04 -10.04
C VAL A 190 11.97 -11.51 -9.66
N ARG A 191 12.34 -11.80 -8.40
CA ARG A 191 12.31 -13.17 -7.88
C ARG A 191 10.87 -13.70 -7.87
N LYS A 192 10.68 -14.95 -8.34
CA LYS A 192 9.39 -15.66 -8.34
C LYS A 192 8.64 -15.58 -7.00
N ALA A 193 9.37 -15.63 -5.87
CA ALA A 193 8.79 -15.52 -4.54
C ALA A 193 8.11 -14.16 -4.30
N VAL A 194 8.73 -13.05 -4.74
CA VAL A 194 8.15 -11.70 -4.61
C VAL A 194 6.88 -11.60 -5.45
N GLN A 195 6.93 -12.09 -6.70
CA GLN A 195 5.77 -12.11 -7.59
C GLN A 195 4.60 -12.92 -6.98
N ALA A 196 4.89 -14.10 -6.43
CA ALA A 196 3.88 -14.96 -5.80
C ALA A 196 3.22 -14.26 -4.59
N VAL A 197 4.01 -13.58 -3.75
CA VAL A 197 3.47 -12.78 -2.65
C VAL A 197 2.64 -11.62 -3.20
N GLN A 198 3.13 -10.90 -4.20
CA GLN A 198 2.43 -9.75 -4.78
C GLN A 198 1.06 -10.11 -5.33
N THR A 199 0.96 -11.12 -6.20
CA THR A 199 -0.32 -11.57 -6.75
C THR A 199 -1.30 -11.96 -5.64
N SER A 200 -0.79 -12.63 -4.59
CA SER A 200 -1.60 -13.06 -3.45
C SER A 200 -2.10 -11.89 -2.60
N VAL A 201 -1.24 -10.90 -2.37
CA VAL A 201 -1.55 -9.68 -1.62
C VAL A 201 -2.53 -8.80 -2.39
N MET A 202 -2.34 -8.58 -3.69
CA MET A 202 -3.27 -7.77 -4.50
C MET A 202 -4.67 -8.38 -4.47
N ALA A 203 -4.77 -9.70 -4.69
CA ALA A 203 -6.05 -10.40 -4.59
C ALA A 203 -6.70 -10.27 -3.21
N ALA A 204 -5.91 -10.32 -2.13
CA ALA A 204 -6.39 -10.14 -0.75
C ALA A 204 -6.89 -8.71 -0.45
N VAL A 205 -6.19 -7.68 -0.94
CA VAL A 205 -6.60 -6.28 -0.78
C VAL A 205 -7.90 -6.03 -1.54
N VAL A 206 -7.99 -6.48 -2.80
CA VAL A 206 -9.22 -6.36 -3.62
C VAL A 206 -10.40 -7.11 -3.00
N ALA A 207 -10.20 -8.35 -2.52
CA ALA A 207 -11.26 -9.12 -1.86
C ALA A 207 -11.81 -8.44 -0.59
N SER A 208 -11.00 -7.60 0.05
CA SER A 208 -11.42 -6.86 1.25
C SER A 208 -12.20 -5.59 0.92
N SER A 209 -11.98 -4.97 -0.24
CA SER A 209 -12.66 -3.72 -0.63
C SER A 209 -14.07 -3.94 -1.16
N VAL A 210 -14.37 -5.12 -1.74
CA VAL A 210 -15.73 -5.48 -2.18
C VAL A 210 -16.70 -5.72 -1.02
N ALA A 211 -16.23 -6.23 0.12
CA ALA A 211 -17.08 -6.51 1.29
C ALA A 211 -17.59 -5.23 1.99
N ALA A 212 -16.92 -4.08 1.80
CA ALA A 212 -17.34 -2.80 2.35
C ALA A 212 -18.45 -2.12 1.53
N GLY A 213 -18.62 -2.50 0.25
CA GLY A 213 -19.66 -1.94 -0.63
C GLY A 213 -21.04 -2.57 -0.45
N SER A 214 -21.14 -3.74 0.19
CA SER A 214 -22.40 -4.46 0.41
C SER A 214 -23.13 -4.08 1.69
N SER A 215 -22.56 -3.23 2.56
CA SER A 215 -23.19 -2.78 3.81
C SER A 215 -23.82 -1.38 3.73
N SER A 216 -23.79 -0.72 2.57
CA SER A 216 -24.42 0.59 2.35
C SER A 216 -25.69 0.52 1.48
N GLY A 217 -26.25 -0.68 1.33
CA GLY A 217 -27.49 -0.95 0.59
C GLY A 217 -28.39 -1.85 1.41
N SER A 218 -28.88 -1.36 2.54
CA SER A 218 -30.01 -1.91 3.30
C SER A 218 -30.72 -0.77 4.00
#